data_AF-A0A949NWL0-F1
#
_entry.id   AF-A0A949NWL0-F1
#
_cell.length_a   1.000
_cell.length_b   1.000
_cell.length_c   1.000
_cell.angle_alpha   90.00
_cell.angle_beta   90.00
_cell.angle_gamma   90.00
#
_symmetry.space_group_name_H-M   'P 1'
#
loop_
_entity.id
_entity.type
_entity.pdbx_description
1 polymer ?
#
loop_
_entity_poly.entity_id
_entity_poly.type
_entity_poly.pdbx_seq_one_letter_code
_entity_poly.pdbx_strand_id
1 'polypeptide(L)'
;MNWIYEKTEDNSSRYVLGKEGKKPLVCIGINPSNAEPERLDNTLKSVERVAKANGYDSWIMLNVYPQRATNPNDLHDRRDFDLNRNNISHIKKIIENYKPEIWAAWGTLIKKRPYLPNCLFEIAELSKRYDCKWLNAGPVSKEGHPHHPLYLEKNAQLQPFDIDEYVMKTNVKQLFVYIKLLAVSSVDFELDFLKSLHQSGLMDSQYYDHMTTRPICIDEEMKQLANADYSFVRALLTAIVREDYYENGSLTERIKSGDVVKVLKNLKKLYLSS
;
A
#
# COMPACT_ATOMS: atom_id res chain seq x y z
N MET A 1 20.27 26.02 8.89
CA MET A 1 19.50 25.08 8.04
C MET A 1 18.05 25.46 8.21
N ASN A 2 17.33 25.60 7.11
CA ASN A 2 15.89 25.87 7.16
C ASN A 2 15.12 24.54 7.26
N TRP A 3 13.89 24.62 7.74
CA TRP A 3 12.98 23.49 7.85
C TRP A 3 12.00 23.47 6.69
N ILE A 4 11.69 22.26 6.21
CA ILE A 4 10.53 21.99 5.36
C ILE A 4 9.46 21.42 6.28
N TYR A 5 8.32 22.11 6.41
CA TYR A 5 7.24 21.68 7.29
C TYR A 5 5.89 22.01 6.67
N GLU A 6 5.22 20.99 6.13
CA GLU A 6 3.95 21.13 5.41
C GLU A 6 2.88 20.30 6.12
N LYS A 7 1.80 20.96 6.55
CA LYS A 7 0.73 20.39 7.38
C LYS A 7 -0.60 21.07 7.12
N THR A 8 -1.68 20.50 7.63
CA THR A 8 -2.99 21.19 7.69
C THR A 8 -2.95 22.35 8.69
N GLU A 9 -3.88 23.30 8.53
CA GLU A 9 -3.99 24.49 9.40
C GLU A 9 -4.16 24.08 10.87
N ASP A 10 -5.10 23.17 11.13
CA ASP A 10 -5.41 22.59 12.44
C ASP A 10 -4.34 21.62 13.00
N ASN A 11 -3.30 21.32 12.22
CA ASN A 11 -2.23 20.37 12.56
C ASN A 11 -2.73 18.94 12.86
N SER A 12 -3.90 18.56 12.36
CA SER A 12 -4.42 17.18 12.42
C SER A 12 -3.71 16.25 11.45
N SER A 13 -3.09 16.79 10.40
CA SER A 13 -2.30 16.01 9.42
C SER A 13 -1.00 16.72 9.06
N ARG A 14 0.04 15.93 8.80
CA ARG A 14 1.36 16.42 8.40
C ARG A 14 1.82 15.68 7.14
N TYR A 15 2.07 16.46 6.09
CA TYR A 15 2.49 15.96 4.80
C TYR A 15 4.01 15.82 4.69
N VAL A 16 4.75 16.83 5.17
CA VAL A 16 6.22 16.88 5.07
C VAL A 16 6.83 17.40 6.36
N LEU A 17 7.91 16.76 6.81
CA LEU A 17 8.83 17.35 7.79
C LEU A 17 10.27 16.99 7.41
N GLY A 18 11.14 17.97 7.24
CA GLY A 18 12.54 17.73 6.92
C GLY A 18 13.43 18.94 7.13
N LYS A 19 14.72 18.77 6.92
CA LYS A 19 15.69 19.86 6.84
C LYS A 19 16.05 20.09 5.38
N GLU A 20 16.14 21.35 4.97
CA GLU A 20 16.57 21.69 3.61
C GLU A 20 18.03 21.29 3.38
N GLY A 21 18.29 20.71 2.21
CA GLY A 21 19.62 20.41 1.67
C GLY A 21 19.53 20.05 0.20
N LYS A 22 20.66 19.71 -0.42
CA LYS A 22 20.73 19.43 -1.86
C LYS A 22 20.54 17.94 -2.18
N LYS A 23 20.83 17.06 -1.22
CA LYS A 23 20.74 15.60 -1.38
C LYS A 23 20.04 14.97 -0.16
N PRO A 24 18.72 15.16 -0.02
CA PRO A 24 17.99 14.59 1.09
C PRO A 24 17.81 13.08 0.95
N LEU A 25 17.96 12.36 2.07
CA LEU A 25 17.37 11.03 2.20
C LEU A 25 15.88 11.18 2.55
N VAL A 26 14.99 10.62 1.74
CA VAL A 26 13.55 10.57 2.07
C VAL A 26 13.27 9.32 2.89
N CYS A 27 12.78 9.46 4.12
CA CYS A 27 12.33 8.34 4.94
C CYS A 27 10.80 8.28 4.93
N ILE A 28 10.22 7.11 4.69
CA ILE A 28 8.76 6.89 4.66
C ILE A 28 8.35 5.96 5.81
N GLY A 29 7.64 6.54 6.80
CA GLY A 29 6.98 5.82 7.89
C GLY A 29 5.49 5.57 7.62
N ILE A 30 4.75 5.08 8.63
CA ILE A 30 3.29 4.87 8.49
C ILE A 30 2.51 6.17 8.61
N ASN A 31 2.67 6.88 9.72
CA ASN A 31 1.91 8.08 10.01
C ASN A 31 2.69 9.04 10.92
N PRO A 32 2.44 10.35 10.82
CA PRO A 32 3.03 11.33 11.72
C PRO A 32 2.61 11.14 13.18
N SER A 33 3.53 11.47 14.10
CA SER A 33 3.24 11.70 15.53
C SER A 33 3.51 13.17 15.87
N ASN A 34 4.13 13.48 17.01
CA ASN A 34 4.22 14.85 17.53
C ASN A 34 5.43 15.65 17.09
N ALA A 35 6.35 15.08 16.30
CA ALA A 35 7.55 15.81 15.93
C ALA A 35 7.26 17.01 15.02
N GLU A 36 7.99 18.08 15.26
CA GLU A 36 7.89 19.38 14.59
C GLU A 36 9.31 20.00 14.48
N PRO A 37 9.49 21.07 13.70
CA PRO A 37 10.75 21.81 13.67
C PRO A 37 11.29 22.10 15.08
N GLU A 38 12.61 21.94 15.27
CA GLU A 38 13.31 22.09 16.56
C GLU A 38 12.93 21.09 17.68
N ARG A 39 11.88 20.29 17.51
CA ARG A 39 11.41 19.31 18.51
C ARG A 39 11.28 17.91 17.90
N LEU A 40 12.44 17.32 17.60
CA LEU A 40 12.53 15.97 17.04
C LEU A 40 12.29 14.88 18.10
N ASP A 41 11.50 13.88 17.72
CA ASP A 41 11.37 12.62 18.48
C ASP A 41 12.56 11.68 18.22
N ASN A 42 12.60 10.54 18.92
CA ASN A 42 13.70 9.57 18.78
C ASN A 42 13.75 8.93 17.38
N THR A 43 12.62 8.83 16.69
CA THR A 43 12.57 8.31 15.32
C THR A 43 13.30 9.26 14.38
N LEU A 44 12.99 10.57 14.43
CA LEU A 44 13.62 11.56 13.56
C LEU A 44 15.08 11.83 13.91
N LYS A 45 15.46 11.73 15.19
CA LYS A 45 16.88 11.72 15.59
C LYS A 45 17.63 10.54 14.96
N SER A 46 16.98 9.38 14.87
CA SER A 46 17.54 8.21 14.17
C SER A 46 17.64 8.46 12.67
N VAL A 47 16.59 9.02 12.05
CA VAL A 47 16.57 9.35 10.61
C VAL A 47 17.71 10.30 10.26
N GLU A 48 17.87 11.40 11.01
CA GLU A 48 18.94 12.37 10.82
C GLU A 48 20.33 11.73 10.91
N ARG A 49 20.53 10.89 11.94
CA ARG A 49 21.79 10.20 12.16
C ARG A 49 22.11 9.22 11.03
N VAL A 50 21.15 8.41 10.58
CA VAL A 50 21.34 7.43 9.50
C VAL A 50 21.59 8.15 8.17
N ALA A 51 20.84 9.22 7.87
CA ALA A 51 21.07 10.05 6.69
C ALA A 51 22.51 10.59 6.66
N LYS A 52 22.98 11.19 7.76
CA LYS A 52 24.35 11.70 7.86
C LYS A 52 25.40 10.59 7.71
N ALA A 53 25.19 9.44 8.34
CA ALA A 53 26.12 8.31 8.30
C ALA A 53 26.25 7.69 6.89
N ASN A 54 25.25 7.85 6.03
CA ASN A 54 25.22 7.34 4.66
C ASN A 54 25.51 8.44 3.60
N GLY A 55 26.02 9.61 4.02
CA GLY A 55 26.50 10.65 3.12
C GLY A 55 25.43 11.54 2.49
N TYR A 56 24.24 11.62 3.09
CA TYR A 56 23.22 12.60 2.74
C TYR A 56 23.43 13.89 3.54
N ASP A 57 23.17 15.03 2.91
CA ASP A 57 23.36 16.36 3.54
C ASP A 57 22.12 16.83 4.31
N SER A 58 21.00 16.14 4.14
CA SER A 58 19.69 16.48 4.67
C SER A 58 18.78 15.25 4.71
N TRP A 59 17.58 15.40 5.28
CA TRP A 59 16.57 14.35 5.37
C TRP A 59 15.16 14.93 5.29
N ILE A 60 14.23 14.13 4.77
CA ILE A 60 12.81 14.46 4.71
C ILE A 60 12.02 13.23 5.18
N MET A 61 11.13 13.43 6.14
CA MET A 61 10.18 12.44 6.62
C MET A 61 8.83 12.62 5.92
N LEU A 62 8.43 11.61 5.17
CA LEU A 62 7.11 11.45 4.59
C LEU A 62 6.42 10.24 5.25
N ASN A 63 5.12 10.05 4.98
CA ASN A 63 4.36 8.97 5.57
C ASN A 63 3.41 8.36 4.55
N VAL A 64 3.14 7.06 4.71
CA VAL A 64 2.13 6.34 3.92
C VAL A 64 0.76 7.01 4.04
N TYR A 65 0.42 7.48 5.24
CA TYR A 65 -0.82 8.21 5.50
C TYR A 65 -0.55 9.44 6.38
N PRO A 66 -1.09 10.63 6.06
CA PRO A 66 -0.64 11.89 6.66
C PRO A 66 -1.31 12.23 7.99
N GLN A 67 -2.32 11.47 8.42
CA GLN A 67 -3.03 11.73 9.68
C GLN A 67 -2.06 11.65 10.86
N ARG A 68 -2.03 12.70 11.67
CA ARG A 68 -1.22 12.73 12.87
C ARG A 68 -1.90 11.91 13.97
N ALA A 69 -1.23 10.84 14.40
CA ALA A 69 -1.70 9.96 15.47
C ALA A 69 -0.52 9.35 16.24
N THR A 70 -0.42 9.62 17.54
CA THR A 70 0.64 9.01 18.37
C THR A 70 0.40 7.53 18.59
N ASN A 71 -0.84 7.14 18.80
CA ASN A 71 -1.25 5.75 18.88
C ASN A 71 -1.78 5.31 17.51
N PRO A 72 -1.18 4.31 16.84
CA PRO A 72 -1.66 3.79 15.56
C PRO A 72 -3.10 3.24 15.61
N ASN A 73 -3.64 2.97 16.80
CA ASN A 73 -5.06 2.61 16.97
C ASN A 73 -6.01 3.77 16.66
N ASP A 74 -5.53 5.02 16.66
CA ASP A 74 -6.34 6.22 16.45
C ASP A 74 -6.33 6.67 14.97
N LEU A 75 -5.65 5.91 14.10
CA LEU A 75 -5.76 6.10 12.66
C LEU A 75 -7.22 5.93 12.22
N HIS A 76 -7.66 6.69 11.21
CA HIS A 76 -8.99 6.53 10.64
C HIS A 76 -9.26 5.06 10.35
N ASP A 77 -10.46 4.57 10.65
CA ASP A 77 -10.82 3.19 10.34
C ASP A 77 -10.96 2.95 8.83
N ARG A 78 -11.28 4.03 8.11
CA ARG A 78 -11.42 4.08 6.66
C ARG A 78 -10.47 5.10 6.08
N ARG A 79 -10.10 4.88 4.83
CA ARG A 79 -9.27 5.82 4.09
C ARG A 79 -10.05 7.12 3.86
N ASP A 80 -9.44 8.25 4.20
CA ASP A 80 -9.87 9.55 3.69
C ASP A 80 -9.16 9.78 2.34
N PHE A 81 -9.94 9.75 1.25
CA PHE A 81 -9.41 9.82 -0.11
C PHE A 81 -8.86 11.21 -0.46
N ASP A 82 -9.47 12.28 0.04
CA ASP A 82 -9.01 13.65 -0.23
C ASP A 82 -7.74 13.93 0.57
N LEU A 83 -7.70 13.51 1.84
CA LEU A 83 -6.50 13.61 2.66
C LEU A 83 -5.33 12.83 2.05
N ASN A 84 -5.58 11.61 1.56
CA ASN A 84 -4.58 10.84 0.84
C ASN A 84 -4.14 11.51 -0.46
N ARG A 85 -5.08 12.05 -1.26
CA ARG A 85 -4.75 12.75 -2.52
C ARG A 85 -3.82 13.94 -2.26
N ASN A 86 -4.08 14.69 -1.19
CA ASN A 86 -3.21 15.77 -0.75
C ASN A 86 -1.83 15.24 -0.35
N ASN A 87 -1.76 14.13 0.42
CA ASN A 87 -0.48 13.48 0.75
C ASN A 87 0.33 13.14 -0.51
N ILE A 88 -0.29 12.48 -1.49
CA ILE A 88 0.36 12.14 -2.77
C ILE A 88 0.83 13.38 -3.52
N SER A 89 0.08 14.49 -3.49
CA SER A 89 0.49 15.76 -4.10
C SER A 89 1.77 16.32 -3.47
N HIS A 90 1.87 16.30 -2.13
CA HIS A 90 3.06 16.74 -1.41
C HIS A 90 4.25 15.82 -1.66
N ILE A 91 4.05 14.50 -1.62
CA ILE A 91 5.09 13.51 -1.94
C ILE A 91 5.60 13.72 -3.37
N LYS A 92 4.71 13.97 -4.33
CA LYS A 92 5.07 14.26 -5.73
C LYS A 92 5.98 15.48 -5.83
N LYS A 93 5.65 16.59 -5.15
CA LYS A 93 6.50 17.79 -5.14
C LYS A 93 7.91 17.49 -4.64
N ILE A 94 8.03 16.72 -3.56
CA ILE A 94 9.34 16.32 -3.03
C ILE A 94 10.10 15.43 -4.04
N ILE A 95 9.43 14.44 -4.62
CA ILE A 95 10.06 13.55 -5.62
C ILE A 95 10.49 14.32 -6.87
N GLU A 96 9.66 15.22 -7.38
CA GLU A 96 9.98 16.05 -8.56
C GLU A 96 11.19 16.96 -8.31
N ASN A 97 11.26 17.57 -7.12
CA ASN A 97 12.31 18.51 -6.77
C ASN A 97 13.66 17.83 -6.54
N TYR A 98 13.68 16.65 -5.92
CA TYR A 98 14.92 16.04 -5.44
C TYR A 98 15.32 14.75 -6.16
N LYS A 99 14.37 14.04 -6.81
CA LYS A 99 14.54 12.66 -7.30
C LYS A 99 15.31 11.77 -6.29
N PRO A 100 14.81 11.68 -5.04
CA PRO A 100 15.59 11.20 -3.91
C PRO A 100 15.72 9.67 -3.92
N GLU A 101 16.69 9.18 -3.16
CA GLU A 101 16.64 7.80 -2.67
C GLU A 101 15.66 7.74 -1.48
N ILE A 102 14.82 6.70 -1.48
CA ILE A 102 13.68 6.56 -0.56
C ILE A 102 13.93 5.39 0.38
N TRP A 103 14.07 5.68 1.67
CA TRP A 103 14.16 4.72 2.74
C TRP A 103 12.77 4.27 3.22
N ALA A 104 12.42 3.02 2.93
CA ALA A 104 11.25 2.32 3.48
C ALA A 104 11.41 2.03 4.97
N ALA A 105 10.48 2.49 5.81
CA ALA A 105 10.65 2.43 7.27
C ALA A 105 9.35 2.27 8.08
N TRP A 106 8.34 1.58 7.52
CA TRP A 106 7.01 1.46 8.13
C TRP A 106 6.81 0.31 9.12
N GLY A 107 7.69 -0.70 9.15
CA GLY A 107 7.53 -1.84 10.05
C GLY A 107 6.21 -2.61 9.87
N THR A 108 5.78 -3.30 10.93
CA THR A 108 4.53 -4.08 10.96
C THR A 108 3.28 -3.21 11.01
N LEU A 109 3.41 -1.91 11.26
CA LEU A 109 2.28 -0.98 11.37
C LEU A 109 1.53 -0.79 10.05
N ILE A 110 2.11 -1.17 8.90
CA ILE A 110 1.41 -1.24 7.61
C ILE A 110 0.15 -2.12 7.67
N LYS A 111 0.12 -3.10 8.58
CA LYS A 111 -1.02 -4.01 8.78
C LYS A 111 -2.14 -3.39 9.63
N LYS A 112 -1.94 -2.17 10.15
CA LYS A 112 -2.84 -1.58 11.15
C LYS A 112 -4.22 -1.23 10.59
N ARG A 113 -4.25 -0.85 9.31
CA ARG A 113 -5.48 -0.53 8.58
C ARG A 113 -5.45 -1.17 7.19
N PRO A 114 -6.57 -1.74 6.71
CA PRO A 114 -6.66 -2.37 5.39
C PRO A 114 -6.27 -1.47 4.22
N TYR A 115 -6.42 -0.15 4.34
CA TYR A 115 -6.16 0.79 3.24
C TYR A 115 -4.68 1.23 3.11
N LEU A 116 -3.83 0.96 4.11
CA LEU A 116 -2.44 1.43 4.09
C LEU A 116 -1.61 0.82 2.95
N PRO A 117 -1.73 -0.48 2.61
CA PRO A 117 -1.09 -1.04 1.42
C PRO A 117 -1.43 -0.29 0.12
N ASN A 118 -2.70 0.09 -0.08
CA ASN A 118 -3.13 0.84 -1.26
C ASN A 118 -2.53 2.26 -1.28
N CYS A 119 -2.37 2.90 -0.12
CA CYS A 119 -1.70 4.20 -0.03
C CYS A 119 -0.21 4.08 -0.37
N LEU A 120 0.46 3.03 0.14
CA LEU A 120 1.86 2.76 -0.17
C LEU A 120 2.06 2.45 -1.66
N PHE A 121 1.15 1.69 -2.28
CA PHE A 121 1.21 1.40 -3.71
C PHE A 121 1.18 2.68 -4.55
N GLU A 122 0.31 3.64 -4.22
CA GLU A 122 0.25 4.94 -4.92
C GLU A 122 1.58 5.72 -4.82
N ILE A 123 2.28 5.61 -3.69
CA ILE A 123 3.63 6.19 -3.50
C ILE A 123 4.67 5.43 -4.33
N ALA A 124 4.63 4.09 -4.33
CA ALA A 124 5.55 3.25 -5.09
C ALA A 124 5.44 3.54 -6.60
N GLU A 125 4.22 3.53 -7.15
CA GLU A 125 3.96 3.86 -8.56
C GLU A 125 4.39 5.30 -8.91
N LEU A 126 4.11 6.25 -8.01
CA LEU A 126 4.59 7.61 -8.18
C LEU A 126 6.12 7.64 -8.26
N SER A 127 6.81 7.01 -7.32
CA SER A 127 8.28 7.00 -7.25
C SER A 127 8.93 6.31 -8.45
N LYS A 128 8.30 5.27 -8.97
CA LYS A 128 8.73 4.53 -10.16
C LYS A 128 8.73 5.40 -11.42
N ARG A 129 7.73 6.27 -11.59
CA ARG A 129 7.68 7.24 -12.71
C ARG A 129 8.82 8.25 -12.72
N TYR A 130 9.53 8.41 -11.61
CA TYR A 130 10.68 9.31 -11.47
C TYR A 130 11.99 8.55 -11.20
N ASP A 131 12.02 7.24 -11.45
CA ASP A 131 13.20 6.37 -11.29
C ASP A 131 13.84 6.45 -9.88
N CYS A 132 13.01 6.68 -8.84
CA CYS A 132 13.50 6.72 -7.47
C CYS A 132 13.95 5.33 -7.02
N LYS A 133 15.07 5.27 -6.28
CA LYS A 133 15.58 4.03 -5.70
C LYS A 133 15.04 3.85 -4.30
N TRP A 134 14.64 2.62 -3.99
CA TRP A 134 14.18 2.24 -2.66
C TRP A 134 15.27 1.55 -1.86
N LEU A 135 15.35 1.91 -0.59
CA LEU A 135 16.32 1.46 0.38
C LEU A 135 15.63 0.99 1.66
N ASN A 136 16.28 0.12 2.42
CA ASN A 136 15.96 -0.16 3.81
C ASN A 136 17.23 -0.05 4.68
N ALA A 137 17.04 0.02 5.99
CA ALA A 137 18.12 -0.12 6.96
C ALA A 137 17.72 -1.17 7.99
N GLY A 138 18.64 -2.07 8.33
CA GLY A 138 18.38 -3.15 9.28
C GLY A 138 17.53 -4.32 8.71
N PRO A 139 17.28 -5.34 9.53
CA PRO A 139 16.64 -6.57 9.07
C PRO A 139 15.16 -6.34 8.73
N VAL A 140 14.73 -6.89 7.59
CA VAL A 140 13.31 -7.03 7.26
C VAL A 140 12.68 -8.11 8.13
N SER A 141 11.41 -7.94 8.47
CA SER A 141 10.66 -8.98 9.20
C SER A 141 10.47 -10.25 8.35
N LYS A 142 10.05 -11.36 8.97
CA LYS A 142 9.68 -12.60 8.26
C LYS A 142 8.62 -12.39 7.17
N GLU A 143 7.74 -11.41 7.35
CA GLU A 143 6.70 -11.05 6.38
C GLU A 143 7.18 -10.04 5.31
N GLY A 144 8.46 -9.66 5.33
CA GLY A 144 9.10 -8.74 4.38
C GLY A 144 9.02 -7.26 4.76
N HIS A 145 8.39 -6.90 5.89
CA HIS A 145 8.27 -5.49 6.28
C HIS A 145 9.62 -4.85 6.62
N PRO A 146 9.90 -3.64 6.11
CA PRO A 146 11.14 -2.91 6.38
C PRO A 146 11.22 -2.47 7.84
N HIS A 147 12.43 -2.39 8.38
CA HIS A 147 12.66 -2.02 9.76
C HIS A 147 12.27 -0.56 10.03
N HIS A 148 11.65 -0.29 11.18
CA HIS A 148 11.34 1.07 11.61
C HIS A 148 12.63 1.80 12.04
N PRO A 149 12.79 3.14 11.87
CA PRO A 149 14.07 3.81 12.17
C PRO A 149 14.49 3.75 13.64
N LEU A 150 13.51 3.57 14.54
CA LEU A 150 13.74 3.43 15.96
C LEU A 150 14.51 2.13 16.24
N TYR A 151 15.57 2.23 17.05
CA TYR A 151 16.47 1.12 17.46
C TYR A 151 17.46 0.61 16.40
N LEU A 152 17.69 1.37 15.33
CA LEU A 152 18.82 1.08 14.43
C LEU A 152 20.17 1.42 15.07
N GLU A 153 21.16 0.59 14.77
CA GLU A 153 22.56 0.82 15.14
C GLU A 153 23.06 2.19 14.67
N LYS A 154 24.08 2.72 15.37
CA LYS A 154 24.61 4.06 15.15
C LYS A 154 25.03 4.31 13.68
N ASN A 155 25.60 3.30 13.04
CA ASN A 155 26.13 3.36 11.68
C ASN A 155 25.36 2.44 10.72
N ALA A 156 24.07 2.21 10.98
CA ALA A 156 23.22 1.39 10.11
C ALA A 156 23.36 1.82 8.65
N GLN A 157 23.74 0.88 7.80
CA GLN A 157 23.92 1.10 6.37
C GLN A 157 22.60 0.92 5.65
N LEU A 158 22.37 1.75 4.65
CA LEU A 158 21.25 1.59 3.73
C LEU A 158 21.58 0.51 2.70
N GLN A 159 20.57 -0.29 2.36
CA GLN A 159 20.67 -1.38 1.40
C GLN A 159 19.49 -1.32 0.42
N PRO A 160 19.63 -1.84 -0.81
CA PRO A 160 18.53 -1.88 -1.78
C PRO A 160 17.30 -2.61 -1.21
N PHE A 161 16.12 -2.04 -1.45
CA PHE A 161 14.84 -2.63 -1.08
C PHE A 161 13.95 -2.77 -2.32
N ASP A 162 13.51 -3.99 -2.61
CA ASP A 162 12.61 -4.27 -3.73
C ASP A 162 11.17 -3.88 -3.35
N ILE A 163 10.81 -2.63 -3.66
CA ILE A 163 9.47 -2.11 -3.39
C ILE A 163 8.40 -2.80 -4.25
N ASP A 164 8.73 -3.16 -5.49
CA ASP A 164 7.78 -3.72 -6.46
C ASP A 164 7.36 -5.13 -5.99
N GLU A 165 8.33 -5.96 -5.60
CA GLU A 165 8.06 -7.26 -5.00
C GLU A 165 7.26 -7.12 -3.68
N TYR A 166 7.62 -6.13 -2.85
CA TYR A 166 6.95 -5.90 -1.57
C TYR A 166 5.47 -5.52 -1.75
N VAL A 167 5.15 -4.55 -2.61
CA VAL A 167 3.76 -4.10 -2.82
C VAL A 167 2.92 -5.18 -3.47
N MET A 168 3.46 -5.93 -4.44
CA MET A 168 2.76 -7.05 -5.08
C MET A 168 2.36 -8.11 -4.05
N LYS A 169 3.32 -8.59 -3.24
CA LYS A 169 3.03 -9.58 -2.18
C LYS A 169 2.04 -9.05 -1.15
N THR A 170 2.13 -7.76 -0.80
CA THR A 170 1.23 -7.13 0.17
C THR A 170 -0.18 -7.03 -0.39
N ASN A 171 -0.35 -6.66 -1.66
CA ASN A 171 -1.67 -6.58 -2.32
C ASN A 171 -2.33 -7.96 -2.42
N VAL A 172 -1.61 -9.01 -2.80
CA VAL A 172 -2.14 -10.39 -2.77
C VAL A 172 -2.64 -10.77 -1.38
N LYS A 173 -1.85 -10.51 -0.34
CA LYS A 173 -2.29 -10.76 1.06
C LYS A 173 -3.52 -9.93 1.42
N GLN A 174 -3.59 -8.69 0.94
CA GLN A 174 -4.69 -7.76 1.20
C GLN A 174 -6.00 -8.24 0.57
N LEU A 175 -5.99 -8.81 -0.64
CA LEU A 175 -7.18 -9.47 -1.22
C LEU A 175 -7.77 -10.52 -0.27
N PHE A 176 -6.92 -11.29 0.39
CA PHE A 176 -7.38 -12.34 1.30
C PHE A 176 -7.88 -11.80 2.65
N VAL A 177 -7.51 -10.57 3.03
CA VAL A 177 -8.14 -9.86 4.15
C VAL A 177 -9.57 -9.48 3.79
N TYR A 178 -9.82 -9.08 2.54
CA TYR A 178 -11.17 -8.73 2.07
C TYR A 178 -12.15 -9.89 2.10
N ILE A 179 -11.72 -11.16 2.12
CA ILE A 179 -12.61 -12.33 2.31
C ILE A 179 -13.51 -12.15 3.54
N LYS A 180 -12.95 -11.67 4.66
CA LYS A 180 -13.73 -11.44 5.89
C LYS A 180 -14.57 -10.17 5.80
N LEU A 181 -13.97 -9.10 5.28
CA LEU A 181 -14.62 -7.79 5.20
C LEU A 181 -15.84 -7.79 4.28
N LEU A 182 -15.73 -8.43 3.11
CA LEU A 182 -16.81 -8.57 2.15
C LEU A 182 -17.94 -9.49 2.66
N ALA A 183 -17.62 -10.45 3.54
CA ALA A 183 -18.61 -11.36 4.10
C ALA A 183 -19.50 -10.76 5.20
N VAL A 184 -19.11 -9.62 5.78
CA VAL A 184 -19.79 -9.02 6.94
C VAL A 184 -20.25 -7.56 6.73
N SER A 185 -19.93 -6.94 5.59
CA SER A 185 -20.16 -5.51 5.36
C SER A 185 -21.00 -5.28 4.11
N SER A 186 -22.06 -4.49 4.24
CA SER A 186 -22.69 -3.80 3.12
C SER A 186 -21.88 -2.54 2.81
N VAL A 187 -21.15 -2.56 1.68
CA VAL A 187 -20.78 -1.38 0.88
C VAL A 187 -19.86 -0.36 1.58
N ASP A 188 -18.57 -0.34 1.21
CA ASP A 188 -17.62 0.81 1.29
C ASP A 188 -16.14 0.37 1.19
N PHE A 189 -15.86 -0.95 1.20
CA PHE A 189 -14.52 -1.48 0.89
C PHE A 189 -14.30 -1.71 -0.60
N GLU A 190 -15.30 -1.47 -1.45
CA GLU A 190 -15.28 -1.85 -2.86
C GLU A 190 -14.14 -1.17 -3.62
N LEU A 191 -13.94 0.15 -3.42
CA LEU A 191 -12.88 0.87 -4.12
C LEU A 191 -11.48 0.40 -3.71
N ASP A 192 -11.23 0.20 -2.42
CA ASP A 192 -9.94 -0.29 -1.95
C ASP A 192 -9.73 -1.79 -2.27
N PHE A 193 -10.80 -2.59 -2.31
CA PHE A 193 -10.78 -3.98 -2.77
C PHE A 193 -10.43 -4.06 -4.26
N LEU A 194 -11.13 -3.32 -5.11
CA LEU A 194 -10.88 -3.26 -6.55
C LEU A 194 -9.47 -2.76 -6.84
N LYS A 195 -9.02 -1.72 -6.13
CA LYS A 195 -7.62 -1.26 -6.22
C LYS A 195 -6.65 -2.40 -5.88
N SER A 196 -6.81 -3.06 -4.73
CA SER A 196 -5.91 -4.16 -4.38
C SER A 196 -5.94 -5.29 -5.42
N LEU A 197 -7.11 -5.64 -5.96
CA LEU A 197 -7.29 -6.65 -6.99
C LEU A 197 -6.56 -6.31 -8.30
N HIS A 198 -6.70 -5.08 -8.78
CA HIS A 198 -5.96 -4.63 -9.96
C HIS A 198 -4.44 -4.66 -9.73
N GLN A 199 -4.00 -4.33 -8.53
CA GLN A 199 -2.59 -4.19 -8.17
C GLN A 199 -1.92 -5.50 -7.74
N SER A 200 -2.67 -6.59 -7.59
CA SER A 200 -2.12 -7.88 -7.14
C SER A 200 -1.55 -8.73 -8.27
N GLY A 201 -1.73 -8.32 -9.54
CA GLY A 201 -1.35 -9.10 -10.71
C GLY A 201 -2.22 -10.36 -10.92
N LEU A 202 -3.37 -10.44 -10.25
CA LEU A 202 -4.29 -11.58 -10.35
C LEU A 202 -5.34 -11.40 -11.46
N MET A 203 -5.43 -10.22 -12.09
CA MET A 203 -6.34 -10.01 -13.21
C MET A 203 -5.80 -10.68 -14.48
N ASP A 204 -6.65 -11.41 -15.19
CA ASP A 204 -6.29 -12.18 -16.38
C ASP A 204 -6.84 -11.51 -17.64
N SER A 205 -5.96 -10.97 -18.49
CA SER A 205 -6.38 -10.34 -19.74
C SER A 205 -6.93 -11.34 -20.77
N GLN A 206 -6.59 -12.63 -20.64
CA GLN A 206 -7.02 -13.72 -21.51
C GLN A 206 -8.11 -14.58 -20.86
N TYR A 207 -8.82 -14.04 -19.87
CA TYR A 207 -9.82 -14.79 -19.09
C TYR A 207 -10.86 -15.54 -19.94
N TYR A 208 -11.21 -15.03 -21.12
CA TYR A 208 -12.11 -15.68 -22.06
C TYR A 208 -11.67 -17.11 -22.40
N ASP A 209 -10.38 -17.37 -22.58
CA ASP A 209 -9.85 -18.67 -23.00
C ASP A 209 -10.08 -19.78 -21.95
N HIS A 210 -10.36 -19.38 -20.71
CA HIS A 210 -10.63 -20.29 -19.60
C HIS A 210 -12.13 -20.49 -19.34
N MET A 211 -13.02 -19.67 -19.90
CA MET A 211 -14.46 -19.78 -19.67
C MET A 211 -15.09 -20.84 -20.58
N THR A 212 -16.06 -21.59 -20.06
CA THR A 212 -16.71 -22.72 -20.77
C THR A 212 -17.97 -22.33 -21.53
N THR A 213 -18.59 -21.20 -21.19
CA THR A 213 -19.85 -20.70 -21.77
C THR A 213 -19.62 -19.60 -22.81
N ARG A 214 -20.47 -19.55 -23.84
CA ARG A 214 -20.47 -18.50 -24.89
C ARG A 214 -21.91 -18.11 -25.28
N PRO A 215 -22.37 -16.87 -25.03
CA PRO A 215 -21.71 -15.81 -24.24
C PRO A 215 -21.39 -16.27 -22.81
N ILE A 216 -20.46 -15.59 -22.12
CA ILE A 216 -20.07 -15.96 -20.76
C ILE A 216 -21.29 -15.79 -19.84
N CYS A 217 -21.63 -16.86 -19.12
CA CYS A 217 -22.64 -16.90 -18.07
C CYS A 217 -21.95 -17.23 -16.75
N ILE A 218 -21.69 -16.21 -15.93
CA ILE A 218 -20.94 -16.36 -14.67
C ILE A 218 -21.62 -17.39 -13.73
N ASP A 219 -22.95 -17.41 -13.69
CA ASP A 219 -23.68 -18.34 -12.82
C ASP A 219 -23.47 -19.81 -13.22
N GLU A 220 -23.30 -20.10 -14.51
CA GLU A 220 -22.93 -21.43 -14.99
C GLU A 220 -21.45 -21.75 -14.72
N GLU A 221 -20.54 -20.79 -14.92
CA GLU A 221 -19.11 -20.97 -14.62
C GLU A 221 -18.87 -21.23 -13.12
N MET A 222 -19.61 -20.55 -12.24
CA MET A 222 -19.53 -20.71 -10.78
C MET A 222 -19.81 -22.15 -10.32
N LYS A 223 -20.58 -22.94 -11.08
CA LYS A 223 -20.85 -24.36 -10.76
C LYS A 223 -19.59 -25.22 -10.79
N GLN A 224 -18.56 -24.81 -11.54
CA GLN A 224 -17.30 -25.55 -11.70
C GLN A 224 -16.28 -25.22 -10.62
N LEU A 225 -16.51 -24.16 -9.83
CA LEU A 225 -15.55 -23.59 -8.89
C LEU A 225 -14.95 -24.61 -7.90
N ALA A 226 -15.71 -25.63 -7.49
CA ALA A 226 -15.27 -26.61 -6.49
C ALA A 226 -14.04 -27.43 -6.94
N ASN A 227 -13.92 -27.70 -8.25
CA ASN A 227 -12.88 -28.55 -8.83
C ASN A 227 -11.96 -27.79 -9.80
N ALA A 228 -12.10 -26.47 -9.85
CA ALA A 228 -11.35 -25.61 -10.77
C ALA A 228 -9.87 -25.51 -10.39
N ASP A 229 -9.02 -25.32 -11.42
CA ASP A 229 -7.61 -25.00 -11.24
C ASP A 229 -7.37 -23.50 -11.01
N TYR A 230 -6.12 -23.14 -10.72
CA TYR A 230 -5.74 -21.75 -10.43
C TYR A 230 -6.06 -20.80 -11.58
N SER A 231 -5.83 -21.23 -12.82
CA SER A 231 -6.04 -20.41 -14.01
C SER A 231 -7.52 -20.10 -14.21
N PHE A 232 -8.40 -21.10 -14.07
CA PHE A 232 -9.84 -20.92 -14.16
C PHE A 232 -10.36 -20.00 -13.06
N VAL A 233 -9.96 -20.21 -11.81
CA VAL A 233 -10.44 -19.38 -10.68
C VAL A 233 -10.00 -17.92 -10.85
N ARG A 234 -8.77 -17.70 -11.34
CA ARG A 234 -8.24 -16.36 -11.68
C ARG A 234 -9.02 -15.71 -12.81
N ALA A 235 -9.31 -16.46 -13.87
CA ALA A 235 -10.09 -15.98 -15.01
C ALA A 235 -11.54 -15.68 -14.61
N LEU A 236 -12.17 -16.51 -13.78
CA LEU A 236 -13.53 -16.30 -13.27
C LEU A 236 -13.63 -15.06 -12.39
N LEU A 237 -12.62 -14.80 -11.54
CA LEU A 237 -12.55 -13.55 -10.78
C LEU A 237 -12.52 -12.33 -11.71
N THR A 238 -11.76 -12.42 -12.81
CA THR A 238 -11.69 -11.36 -13.81
C THR A 238 -13.02 -11.19 -14.55
N ALA A 239 -13.68 -12.30 -14.92
CA ALA A 239 -14.96 -12.31 -15.59
C ALA A 239 -16.05 -11.63 -14.72
N ILE A 240 -16.08 -11.92 -13.41
CA ILE A 240 -16.97 -11.28 -12.44
C ILE A 240 -16.78 -9.76 -12.41
N VAL A 241 -15.54 -9.28 -12.33
CA VAL A 241 -15.26 -7.83 -12.32
C VAL A 241 -15.60 -7.18 -13.67
N ARG A 242 -15.45 -7.91 -14.77
CA ARG A 242 -15.77 -7.44 -16.12
C ARG A 242 -17.26 -7.42 -16.42
N GLU A 243 -18.05 -8.25 -15.75
CA GLU A 243 -19.52 -8.22 -15.89
C GLU A 243 -20.09 -6.86 -15.50
N ASP A 244 -19.58 -6.26 -14.41
CA ASP A 244 -20.02 -4.95 -13.91
C ASP A 244 -19.81 -3.80 -14.92
N TYR A 245 -18.85 -3.96 -15.83
CA TYR A 245 -18.65 -3.03 -16.94
C TYR A 245 -19.80 -3.05 -17.95
N TYR A 246 -20.44 -4.21 -18.14
CA TYR A 246 -21.57 -4.38 -19.05
C TYR A 246 -22.92 -4.20 -18.34
N GLU A 247 -22.97 -4.54 -17.05
CA GLU A 247 -24.15 -4.44 -16.19
C GLU A 247 -23.78 -3.76 -14.86
N ASN A 248 -23.87 -2.43 -14.86
CA ASN A 248 -23.47 -1.61 -13.71
C ASN A 248 -24.19 -2.04 -12.41
N GLY A 249 -23.41 -2.37 -11.38
CA GLY A 249 -23.90 -2.84 -10.08
C GLY A 249 -23.84 -4.35 -9.90
N SER A 250 -23.53 -5.13 -10.94
CA SER A 250 -23.46 -6.58 -10.85
C SER A 250 -22.35 -7.05 -9.89
N LEU A 251 -21.23 -6.33 -9.79
CA LEU A 251 -20.17 -6.67 -8.84
C LEU A 251 -20.65 -6.53 -7.40
N THR A 252 -21.36 -5.44 -7.09
CA THR A 252 -21.95 -5.21 -5.78
C THR A 252 -22.93 -6.33 -5.42
N GLU A 253 -23.77 -6.76 -6.36
CA GLU A 253 -24.68 -7.89 -6.12
C GLU A 253 -23.95 -9.22 -5.93
N ARG A 254 -22.88 -9.48 -6.68
CA ARG A 254 -22.03 -10.68 -6.50
C ARG A 254 -21.23 -10.68 -5.19
N ILE A 255 -20.90 -9.51 -4.66
CA ILE A 255 -20.35 -9.37 -3.31
C ILE A 255 -21.44 -9.77 -2.29
N LYS A 256 -22.66 -9.23 -2.41
CA LYS A 256 -23.79 -9.53 -1.51
C LYS A 256 -24.23 -11.00 -1.55
N SER A 257 -24.22 -11.63 -2.73
CA SER A 257 -24.53 -13.06 -2.90
C SER A 257 -23.44 -13.98 -2.35
N GLY A 258 -22.26 -13.43 -2.04
CA GLY A 258 -21.09 -14.15 -1.55
C GLY A 258 -20.29 -14.86 -2.64
N ASP A 259 -20.57 -14.62 -3.93
CA ASP A 259 -19.85 -15.25 -5.03
C ASP A 259 -18.39 -14.81 -5.10
N VAL A 260 -18.14 -13.51 -4.96
CA VAL A 260 -16.77 -12.97 -4.87
C VAL A 260 -16.01 -13.60 -3.69
N VAL A 261 -16.68 -13.78 -2.55
CA VAL A 261 -16.08 -14.41 -1.36
C VAL A 261 -15.72 -15.89 -1.63
N LYS A 262 -16.58 -16.64 -2.33
CA LYS A 262 -16.30 -18.04 -2.71
C LYS A 262 -15.09 -18.13 -3.64
N VAL A 263 -15.03 -17.27 -4.66
CA VAL A 263 -13.93 -17.23 -5.63
C VAL A 263 -12.61 -16.88 -4.93
N LEU A 264 -12.58 -15.85 -4.09
CA LEU A 264 -11.37 -15.45 -3.35
C LEU A 264 -10.90 -16.53 -2.37
N LYS A 265 -11.82 -17.26 -1.71
CA LYS A 265 -11.46 -18.40 -0.84
C LYS A 265 -10.80 -19.52 -1.63
N ASN A 266 -11.32 -19.84 -2.81
CA ASN A 266 -10.76 -20.87 -3.67
C ASN A 266 -9.38 -20.44 -4.20
N LEU A 267 -9.26 -19.19 -4.67
CA LEU A 267 -8.00 -18.61 -5.11
C LEU A 267 -6.93 -18.65 -4.02
N LYS A 268 -7.29 -18.29 -2.78
CA LYS A 268 -6.38 -18.37 -1.63
C LYS A 268 -5.88 -19.78 -1.38
N LYS A 269 -6.78 -20.77 -1.42
CA LYS A 269 -6.42 -22.18 -1.22
C LYS A 269 -5.40 -22.61 -2.26
N LEU A 270 -5.65 -22.31 -3.53
CA LEU A 270 -4.79 -22.69 -4.66
C LEU A 270 -3.43 -21.97 -4.62
N TYR A 271 -3.42 -20.67 -4.32
CA TYR A 271 -2.20 -19.85 -4.21
C TYR A 271 -1.27 -20.28 -3.05
N LEU A 272 -1.83 -20.81 -1.95
CA LEU A 272 -1.03 -21.29 -0.82
C LEU A 272 -0.54 -22.74 -1.02
N SER A 273 -1.10 -23.47 -1.99
CA SER A 273 -0.69 -24.84 -2.34
C SER A 273 0.29 -24.91 -3.51
N SER A 274 0.48 -23.81 -4.24
CA SER A 274 1.48 -23.64 -5.31
C SER A 274 2.82 -23.17 -4.75
#